data_AF-X0VWC9-F1
#
_entry.id   AF-X0VWC9-F1
#
_cell.length_a   1.000
_cell.length_b   1.000
_cell.length_c   1.000
_cell.angle_alpha   90.00
_cell.angle_beta   90.00
_cell.angle_gamma   90.00
#
_symmetry.space_group_name_H-M   'P 1'
#
loop_
_entity.id
_entity.type
_entity.pdbx_description
1 polymer ?
#
loop_
_entity_poly.entity_id
_entity_poly.type
_entity_poly.pdbx_seq_one_letter_code
_entity_poly.pdbx_strand_id
1 'polypeptide(L)'
;SLSAGISEVIEVMMAKQKERRYNDVEELLDDLKAVLDGEAPLRAHKRFDVSELEQLEKGDAIEEQEQEKSYQEDSVMRYRVVIIILGAAVAVSVLVIFLLLLKLAH
;
A
#
# COMPACT_ATOMS: atom_id res chain seq x y z
N SER A 1 -15.68 -8.30 26.41
CA SER A 1 -15.85 -8.21 24.95
C SER A 1 -15.45 -6.82 24.53
N LEU A 2 -14.66 -6.66 23.47
CA LEU A 2 -14.40 -5.35 22.88
C LEU A 2 -15.62 -4.95 22.04
N SER A 3 -16.15 -3.73 22.19
CA SER A 3 -17.25 -3.28 21.34
C SER A 3 -16.73 -3.01 19.92
N ALA A 4 -17.58 -3.19 18.90
CA ALA A 4 -17.20 -2.99 17.51
C ALA A 4 -16.54 -1.62 17.28
N GLY A 5 -17.13 -0.55 17.83
CA GLY A 5 -16.57 0.80 17.72
C GLY A 5 -15.18 0.97 18.36
N ILE A 6 -14.88 0.31 19.49
CA ILE A 6 -13.53 0.36 20.07
C ILE A 6 -12.53 -0.44 19.23
N SER A 7 -12.94 -1.57 18.65
CA SER A 7 -12.10 -2.34 17.73
C SER A 7 -11.70 -1.50 16.50
N GLU A 8 -12.65 -0.78 15.91
CA GLU A 8 -12.41 0.11 14.77
C GLU A 8 -11.41 1.23 15.13
N VAL A 9 -11.57 1.87 16.30
CA VAL A 9 -10.65 2.92 16.76
C VAL A 9 -9.23 2.38 16.96
N ILE A 10 -9.08 1.20 17.56
CA ILE A 10 -7.78 0.56 17.77
C ILE A 10 -7.10 0.24 16.44
N GLU A 11 -7.85 -0.26 15.45
CA GLU A 11 -7.32 -0.57 14.11
C GLU A 11 -6.73 0.68 13.44
N VAL A 12 -7.45 1.81 13.48
CA VAL A 12 -6.94 3.09 12.96
C VAL A 12 -5.70 3.55 13.72
N MET A 13 -5.62 3.36 15.04
CA MET A 13 -4.40 3.70 15.79
C MET A 13 -3.20 2.80 15.46
N MET A 14 -3.45 1.53 15.12
CA MET A 14 -2.42 0.52 14.82
C MET A 14 -1.96 0.50 13.37
N ALA A 15 -2.58 1.29 12.49
CA ALA A 15 -2.20 1.34 11.08
C ALA A 15 -0.70 1.62 10.91
N LYS A 16 -0.02 0.78 10.11
CA LYS A 16 1.45 0.82 9.94
C LYS A 16 1.92 2.07 9.22
N GLN A 17 1.14 2.55 8.25
CA GLN A 17 1.37 3.79 7.54
C GLN A 17 0.80 4.94 8.36
N LYS A 18 1.60 5.99 8.62
CA LYS A 18 1.19 7.12 9.46
C LYS A 18 -0.04 7.82 8.89
N GLU A 19 -0.12 7.89 7.57
CA GLU A 19 -1.16 8.54 6.76
C GLU A 19 -2.52 7.85 6.91
N ARG A 20 -2.52 6.58 7.36
CA ARG A 20 -3.73 5.79 7.61
C ARG A 20 -4.22 5.89 9.06
N ARG A 21 -3.45 6.50 9.96
CA ARG A 21 -3.87 6.77 11.35
C ARG A 21 -4.74 8.03 11.40
N TYR A 22 -5.10 8.46 12.60
CA TYR A 22 -5.64 9.80 12.83
C TYR A 22 -4.58 10.86 12.50
N ASN A 23 -5.01 11.94 11.86
CA ASN A 23 -4.13 13.06 11.50
C ASN A 23 -3.67 13.81 12.75
N ASP A 24 -4.54 13.91 13.74
CA ASP A 24 -4.32 14.58 15.02
C ASP A 24 -5.12 13.91 16.15
N VAL A 25 -4.93 14.41 17.37
CA VAL A 25 -5.58 13.87 18.57
C VAL A 25 -7.06 14.26 18.64
N GLU A 26 -7.46 15.37 18.03
CA GLU A 26 -8.85 15.82 18.03
C GLU A 26 -9.73 14.82 17.27
N GLU A 27 -9.26 14.33 16.13
CA GLU A 27 -9.94 13.27 15.37
C GLU A 27 -10.15 11.98 16.18
N LEU A 28 -9.15 11.58 16.99
CA LEU A 28 -9.25 10.41 17.87
C LEU A 28 -10.26 10.65 19.00
N LEU A 29 -10.25 11.84 19.60
CA LEU A 29 -11.15 12.18 20.69
C LEU A 29 -12.61 12.22 20.22
N ASP A 30 -12.87 12.67 19.00
CA ASP A 30 -14.22 12.70 18.44
C ASP A 30 -14.77 11.29 18.22
N ASP A 31 -13.97 10.37 17.69
CA ASP A 31 -14.37 8.97 17.55
C ASP A 31 -14.57 8.30 18.92
N LEU A 32 -13.74 8.60 19.92
CA LEU A 32 -13.92 8.09 21.29
C LEU A 32 -15.18 8.62 21.97
N LYS A 33 -15.55 9.88 21.74
CA LYS A 33 -16.82 10.46 22.25
C LYS A 33 -18.02 9.80 21.59
N ALA A 34 -18.00 9.61 20.27
CA ALA A 34 -19.08 8.92 19.56
C ALA A 34 -19.30 7.52 20.14
N VAL A 35 -18.22 6.76 20.36
CA VAL A 35 -18.31 5.43 20.98
C VAL A 35 -18.79 5.49 22.43
N LEU A 36 -18.40 6.52 23.19
CA LEU A 36 -18.90 6.75 24.55
C LEU A 36 -20.42 7.02 24.56
N ASP A 37 -20.91 7.74 23.56
CA ASP A 37 -22.33 8.05 23.36
C ASP A 37 -23.13 6.86 22.77
N GLY A 38 -22.46 5.74 22.47
CA GLY A 38 -23.07 4.53 21.90
C GLY A 38 -23.24 4.58 20.38
N GLU A 39 -22.71 5.62 19.73
CA GLU A 39 -22.71 5.80 18.29
C GLU A 39 -21.47 5.15 17.65
N ALA A 40 -21.53 4.93 16.34
CA ALA A 40 -20.36 4.46 15.59
C ALA A 40 -19.28 5.58 15.51
N PRO A 41 -17.98 5.23 15.53
CA PRO A 41 -16.92 6.21 15.36
C PRO A 41 -16.99 6.85 13.97
N LEU A 42 -16.81 8.17 13.90
CA LEU A 42 -17.08 8.97 12.70
C LEU A 42 -16.10 8.69 11.56
N ARG A 43 -14.83 8.41 11.91
CA ARG A 43 -13.74 8.19 10.95
C ARG A 43 -13.34 6.73 10.87
N ALA A 44 -13.23 6.04 11.99
CA ALA A 44 -12.79 4.65 12.02
C ALA A 44 -13.78 3.71 11.34
N HIS A 45 -15.09 3.94 11.50
CA HIS A 45 -16.14 3.13 10.89
C HIS A 45 -16.07 3.16 9.35
N LYS A 46 -15.73 4.31 8.76
CA LYS A 46 -15.63 4.46 7.29
C LYS A 46 -14.43 3.74 6.67
N ARG A 47 -13.42 3.41 7.48
CA ARG A 47 -12.18 2.76 7.03
C ARG A 47 -12.19 1.25 7.26
N PHE A 48 -13.20 0.76 7.97
CA PHE A 48 -13.35 -0.64 8.31
C PHE A 48 -14.48 -1.23 7.48
N ASP A 49 -14.13 -1.90 6.39
CA ASP A 49 -15.13 -2.58 5.56
C ASP A 49 -15.55 -3.88 6.26
N VAL A 50 -16.72 -3.85 6.92
CA VAL A 50 -17.32 -5.01 7.60
C VAL A 50 -17.53 -6.19 6.61
N SER A 51 -17.55 -5.91 5.31
CA SER A 51 -17.61 -6.92 4.25
C SER A 51 -16.39 -7.86 4.25
N GLU A 52 -15.21 -7.41 4.71
CA GLU A 52 -14.02 -8.26 4.83
C GLU A 52 -14.16 -9.27 5.98
N LEU A 53 -14.88 -8.93 7.05
CA LEU A 53 -15.12 -9.83 8.19
C LEU A 53 -16.14 -10.93 7.87
N GLU A 54 -17.15 -10.63 7.05
CA GLU A 54 -18.19 -11.59 6.65
C GLU A 54 -17.62 -12.75 5.81
N GLN A 55 -16.50 -12.50 5.13
CA GLN A 55 -15.75 -13.51 4.38
C GLN A 55 -14.95 -14.45 5.30
N LEU A 56 -14.49 -13.96 6.46
CA LEU A 56 -13.76 -14.74 7.46
C LEU A 56 -14.66 -15.72 8.24
N GLU A 57 -15.92 -15.35 8.49
CA GLU A 57 -16.90 -16.19 9.23
C GLU A 57 -17.29 -17.45 8.45
N LYS A 58 -17.31 -17.38 7.11
CA LYS A 58 -17.73 -18.50 6.25
C LYS A 58 -16.70 -19.63 6.15
N GLY A 59 -15.50 -19.45 6.70
CA GLY A 59 -14.47 -20.51 6.73
C GLY A 59 -13.96 -20.92 5.35
N ASP A 60 -14.25 -20.12 4.31
CA ASP A 60 -13.59 -20.27 3.02
C ASP A 60 -12.15 -19.80 3.18
N ALA A 61 -11.21 -20.54 2.58
CA ALA A 61 -9.84 -20.05 2.47
C ALA A 61 -9.92 -18.71 1.76
N ILE A 62 -9.48 -17.65 2.44
CA ILE A 62 -9.33 -16.34 1.84
C ILE A 62 -8.33 -16.54 0.71
N GLU A 63 -8.81 -16.71 -0.52
CA GLU A 63 -8.00 -16.31 -1.66
C GLU A 63 -7.72 -14.84 -1.40
N GLU A 64 -6.46 -14.53 -1.08
CA GLU A 64 -5.98 -13.17 -0.90
C GLU A 64 -6.43 -12.39 -2.14
N GLN A 65 -7.59 -11.74 -2.04
CA GLN A 65 -8.02 -10.81 -3.06
C GLN A 65 -7.01 -9.69 -2.93
N GLU A 66 -6.11 -9.64 -3.91
CA GLU A 66 -5.07 -8.63 -4.06
C GLU A 66 -5.73 -7.27 -3.89
N GLN A 67 -5.69 -6.74 -2.66
CA GLN A 67 -6.06 -5.37 -2.34
C GLN A 67 -5.32 -4.51 -3.34
N GLU A 68 -6.10 -3.83 -4.17
CA GLU A 68 -5.67 -3.10 -5.36
C GLU A 68 -4.31 -2.44 -5.13
N LYS A 69 -3.32 -2.94 -5.88
CA LYS A 69 -1.98 -2.40 -5.98
C LYS A 69 -1.99 -1.05 -6.72
N SER A 70 -2.81 -0.09 -6.30
CA SER A 70 -2.84 1.28 -6.85
C SER A 70 -1.53 2.04 -6.58
N TYR A 71 -0.72 1.59 -5.61
CA TYR A 71 0.63 2.12 -5.37
C TYR A 71 1.73 1.45 -6.21
N GLN A 72 1.44 0.36 -6.94
CA GLN A 72 2.46 -0.32 -7.75
C GLN A 72 2.50 0.10 -9.21
N GLU A 73 1.42 0.58 -9.82
CA GLU A 73 1.47 0.92 -11.26
C GLU A 73 2.49 2.01 -11.57
N ASP A 74 2.49 3.12 -10.81
CA ASP A 74 3.43 4.22 -11.02
C ASP A 74 4.90 3.84 -10.74
N SER A 75 5.13 2.99 -9.74
CA SER A 75 6.47 2.57 -9.33
C SER A 75 7.04 1.48 -10.25
N VAL A 76 6.20 0.54 -10.71
CA VAL A 76 6.57 -0.52 -11.65
C VAL A 76 6.84 0.05 -13.04
N MET A 77 6.00 0.97 -13.53
CA MET A 77 6.20 1.63 -14.83
C MET A 77 7.52 2.41 -14.84
N ARG A 78 7.80 3.17 -13.77
CA ARG A 78 9.05 3.94 -13.64
C ARG A 78 10.28 3.03 -13.62
N TYR A 79 10.22 1.91 -12.89
CA TYR A 79 11.34 0.97 -12.80
C TYR A 79 11.61 0.26 -14.15
N ARG A 80 10.56 -0.10 -14.89
CA ARG A 80 10.69 -0.67 -16.25
C ARG A 80 11.38 0.29 -17.21
N VAL A 81 11.01 1.56 -17.20
CA VAL A 81 11.64 2.59 -18.06
C VAL A 81 13.12 2.76 -17.73
N VAL A 82 13.48 2.80 -16.44
CA VAL A 82 14.88 2.91 -16.01
C VAL A 82 15.71 1.71 -16.45
N ILE A 83 15.19 0.48 -16.32
CA ILE A 83 15.89 -0.73 -16.76
C ILE A 83 16.13 -0.72 -18.28
N ILE A 84 15.14 -0.30 -19.07
CA ILE A 84 15.27 -0.25 -20.54
C ILE A 84 16.36 0.75 -20.94
N ILE A 85 16.36 1.94 -20.35
CA ILE A 85 17.37 2.97 -20.62
C ILE A 85 18.77 2.46 -20.24
N LEU A 86 18.90 1.87 -19.05
CA LEU A 86 20.18 1.34 -18.57
C LEU A 86 20.70 0.21 -19.47
N GLY A 87 19.82 -0.71 -19.87
CA GLY A 87 20.15 -1.80 -20.79
C GLY A 87 20.60 -1.29 -22.16
N ALA A 88 19.91 -0.29 -22.72
CA ALA A 88 20.29 0.33 -23.98
C ALA A 88 21.65 1.04 -23.88
N ALA A 89 21.91 1.77 -22.80
CA ALA A 89 23.19 2.45 -22.58
C ALA A 89 24.36 1.45 -22.48
N VAL A 90 24.17 0.33 -21.77
CA VAL A 90 25.17 -0.74 -21.68
C VAL A 90 25.42 -1.37 -23.04
N ALA A 91 24.37 -1.68 -23.81
CA ALA A 91 24.50 -2.27 -25.14
C ALA A 91 25.29 -1.37 -26.09
N VAL A 92 24.99 -0.06 -26.10
CA VAL A 92 25.73 0.93 -26.90
C VAL A 92 27.19 1.00 -26.46
N SER A 93 27.46 1.04 -25.15
CA SER A 93 28.82 1.07 -24.60
C SER A 93 29.63 -0.16 -25.04
N VAL A 94 29.06 -1.36 -24.94
CA VAL A 94 29.70 -2.61 -25.38
C VAL A 94 29.97 -2.60 -26.89
N LEU A 95 29.03 -2.10 -27.69
CA LEU A 95 29.19 -2.02 -29.14
C LEU A 95 30.32 -1.06 -29.53
N VAL A 96 30.42 0.09 -28.88
CA VAL A 96 31.54 1.04 -29.08
C VAL A 96 32.88 0.39 -28.72
N ILE A 97 32.96 -0.28 -27.57
CA ILE A 97 34.18 -0.99 -27.15
C ILE A 97 34.58 -2.05 -28.17
N PHE A 98 33.61 -2.82 -28.66
CA PHE A 98 33.85 -3.85 -29.68
C PHE A 98 34.37 -3.26 -31.00
N LEU A 99 33.79 -2.16 -31.49
CA LEU A 99 34.28 -1.48 -32.69
C LEU A 99 35.69 -0.91 -32.51
N LEU A 100 36.02 -0.38 -31.34
CA LEU A 100 37.37 0.10 -31.03
C LEU A 100 38.40 -1.04 -31.03
N LEU A 101 38.05 -2.21 -30.48
CA LEU A 101 38.91 -3.39 -30.51
C LEU A 101 39.18 -3.87 -31.94
N LEU A 102 38.15 -3.91 -32.80
CA LEU A 102 38.31 -4.28 -34.21
C LEU A 102 39.22 -3.30 -34.96
N LYS A 103 39.10 -2.00 -34.68
CA LYS A 103 39.98 -0.98 -35.27
C LYS A 103 41.41 -1.04 -34.78
N LEU A 104 41.64 -1.47 -33.54
CA LEU A 104 43.00 -1.60 -32.98
C LEU A 104 43.70 -2.88 -33.47
N ALA A 105 42.93 -3.92 -33.76
CA ALA A 105 43.45 -5.21 -34.24
C ALA A 105 43.83 -5.20 -35.73
N HIS A 106 43.44 -4.17 -36.48
CA HIS A 106 43.76 -4.00 -37.90
C HIS A 106 44.81 -2.92 -38.12
#